data_AF-A0A367JBN4-F1
#
_entry.id   AF-A0A367JBN4-F1
#
_cell.length_a   1.000
_cell.length_b   1.000
_cell.length_c   1.000
_cell.angle_alpha   90.00
_cell.angle_beta   90.00
_cell.angle_gamma   90.00
#
_symmetry.space_group_name_H-M   'P 1'
#
loop_
_entity.id
_entity.type
_entity.pdbx_description
1 polymer ?
#
loop_
_entity_poly.entity_id
_entity_poly.type
_entity_poly.pdbx_seq_one_letter_code
_entity_poly.pdbx_strand_id
1 'polypeptide(L)'
;MQQDIYQGQIPPAGYVDTPNIYRICGKFHVGYSGPVACVLWIVINLYAAVLSFQGRSPIYSYLNSTALFIQGVVCVIFVLLALVSLYIFSVGIPEALKISHRMTWTIVIVFLIDYFVNMVVFGVQKNQFNGWCISKARKSADESLSIVQADGSNLQVLYSPTVSGSDLYNCTRLWENELKFGVVVFVILFVFYVHIAFCFWNFTQEKLLIRAEMMRYHFSNPYVNTTINPMHMMSNMKPSKNKTPL
;
A
#
# COMPACT_ATOMS: atom_id res chain seq x y z
N MET A 1 -30.70 42.63 24.40
CA MET A 1 -31.37 42.95 23.12
C MET A 1 -30.52 44.00 22.42
N GLN A 2 -29.60 43.58 21.57
CA GLN A 2 -28.98 44.43 20.53
C GLN A 2 -28.26 43.46 19.60
N GLN A 3 -28.69 43.44 18.33
CA GLN A 3 -28.20 42.57 17.26
C GLN A 3 -26.88 43.15 16.74
N ASP A 4 -25.81 42.37 16.76
CA ASP A 4 -24.60 42.68 16.00
C ASP A 4 -24.67 42.04 14.61
N ILE A 5 -24.60 42.95 13.64
CA ILE A 5 -24.64 42.77 12.21
C ILE A 5 -23.36 42.05 11.79
N TYR A 6 -23.45 40.78 11.38
CA TYR A 6 -22.38 40.11 10.65
C TYR A 6 -22.35 40.67 9.22
N GLN A 7 -21.55 41.73 9.02
CA GLN A 7 -21.10 42.12 7.70
C GLN A 7 -20.26 40.99 7.10
N GLY A 8 -20.60 40.64 5.85
CA GLY A 8 -19.93 39.62 5.07
C GLY A 8 -18.45 39.93 4.87
N GLN A 9 -17.62 39.14 5.53
CA GLN A 9 -16.22 38.98 5.15
C GLN A 9 -16.09 37.59 4.54
N ILE A 10 -15.90 37.57 3.22
CA ILE A 10 -15.57 36.37 2.46
C ILE A 10 -14.25 35.83 3.05
N PRO A 11 -14.21 34.64 3.65
CA PRO A 11 -12.95 34.07 4.09
C PRO A 11 -12.06 33.86 2.85
N PRO A 12 -10.76 34.18 2.92
CA PRO A 12 -9.85 33.92 1.82
C PRO A 12 -9.93 32.43 1.45
N ALA A 13 -10.03 32.16 0.14
CA ALA A 13 -10.07 30.81 -0.41
C ALA A 13 -8.87 30.00 0.10
N GLY A 14 -9.07 29.16 1.11
CA GLY A 14 -7.98 28.40 1.71
C GLY A 14 -8.17 27.89 3.14
N TYR A 15 -9.20 28.30 3.88
CA TYR A 15 -9.42 27.76 5.23
C TYR A 15 -10.91 27.54 5.52
N VAL A 16 -11.41 26.38 5.11
CA VAL A 16 -12.58 25.80 5.76
C VAL A 16 -12.03 25.08 6.99
N ASP A 17 -12.22 25.67 8.17
CA ASP A 17 -12.06 24.96 9.44
C ASP A 17 -13.07 23.80 9.44
N THR A 18 -12.64 22.65 8.93
CA THR A 18 -13.41 21.42 9.05
C THR A 18 -13.39 21.03 10.53
N PRO A 19 -14.56 20.90 11.19
CA PRO A 19 -14.64 20.66 12.62
C PRO A 19 -14.09 19.27 12.92
N ASN A 20 -12.86 19.19 13.46
CA ASN A 20 -12.27 18.02 14.11
C ASN A 20 -12.72 16.65 13.55
N ILE A 21 -12.73 16.51 12.22
CA ILE A 21 -12.97 15.21 11.58
C ILE A 21 -11.70 14.41 11.83
N TYR A 22 -11.79 13.48 12.76
CA TYR A 22 -10.73 12.61 13.25
C TYR A 22 -9.70 12.32 12.15
N ARG A 23 -8.52 12.95 12.23
CA ARG A 23 -7.36 12.60 11.39
C ARG A 23 -6.85 11.23 11.83
N ILE A 24 -7.52 10.17 11.37
CA ILE A 24 -7.20 8.77 11.66
C ILE A 24 -5.80 8.38 11.14
N CYS A 25 -5.23 9.19 10.23
CA CYS A 25 -3.87 9.00 9.66
C CYS A 25 -2.75 9.71 10.42
N GLY A 26 -3.01 10.13 11.66
CA GLY A 26 -2.04 10.84 12.47
C GLY A 26 -1.81 12.28 12.02
N LYS A 27 -0.87 12.96 12.69
CA LYS A 27 -0.53 14.39 12.46
C LYS A 27 0.16 14.66 11.11
N PHE A 28 0.36 13.65 10.26
CA PHE A 28 0.98 13.86 8.96
C PHE A 28 0.06 14.66 8.06
N HIS A 29 0.63 15.68 7.42
CA HIS A 29 -0.08 16.46 6.41
C HIS A 29 -0.53 15.52 5.30
N VAL A 30 -1.84 15.46 5.04
CA VAL A 30 -2.47 14.41 4.21
C VAL A 30 -1.91 14.39 2.77
N GLY A 31 -1.30 15.50 2.32
CA GLY A 31 -0.62 15.57 1.02
C GLY A 31 0.72 14.83 0.92
N TYR A 32 1.40 14.51 2.03
CA TYR A 32 2.70 13.81 2.01
C TYR A 32 2.62 12.36 2.49
N SER A 33 1.62 12.01 3.32
CA SER A 33 1.50 10.65 3.85
C SER A 33 1.15 9.62 2.76
N GLY A 34 0.31 9.99 1.79
CA GLY A 34 -0.10 9.12 0.68
C GLY A 34 1.07 8.64 -0.20
N PRO A 35 1.87 9.56 -0.79
CA PRO A 35 3.00 9.19 -1.63
C PRO A 35 4.06 8.39 -0.88
N VAL A 36 4.36 8.76 0.37
CA VAL A 36 5.33 8.03 1.20
C VAL A 36 4.87 6.60 1.47
N ALA A 37 3.58 6.40 1.77
CA ALA A 37 3.02 5.07 1.97
C ALA A 37 3.05 4.23 0.68
N CYS A 38 2.76 4.83 -0.48
CA CYS A 38 2.90 4.16 -1.77
C CYS A 38 4.34 3.72 -2.05
N VAL A 39 5.33 4.58 -1.81
CA VAL A 39 6.75 4.25 -2.00
C VAL A 39 7.14 3.08 -1.10
N LEU A 40 6.72 3.09 0.16
CA LEU A 40 6.99 2.01 1.09
C LEU A 40 6.37 0.69 0.60
N TRP A 41 5.11 0.70 0.15
CA TRP A 41 4.48 -0.47 -0.47
C TRP A 41 5.23 -0.95 -1.72
N ILE A 42 5.68 -0.05 -2.59
CA ILE A 42 6.45 -0.41 -3.78
C ILE A 42 7.73 -1.14 -3.35
N VAL A 43 8.49 -0.59 -2.40
CA VAL A 43 9.75 -1.18 -1.94
C VAL A 43 9.53 -2.58 -1.33
N ILE A 44 8.56 -2.72 -0.41
CA ILE A 44 8.31 -4.00 0.26
C ILE A 44 7.82 -5.07 -0.73
N ASN A 45 6.85 -4.73 -1.59
CA ASN A 45 6.30 -5.70 -2.54
C ASN A 45 7.30 -6.03 -3.67
N LEU A 46 8.11 -5.06 -4.11
CA LEU A 46 9.18 -5.31 -5.08
C LEU A 46 10.24 -6.25 -4.50
N TYR A 47 10.63 -6.04 -3.23
CA TYR A 47 11.55 -6.94 -2.53
C TYR A 47 10.99 -8.36 -2.45
N ALA A 48 9.73 -8.51 -2.07
CA ALA A 48 9.06 -9.81 -2.02
C ALA A 48 8.98 -10.48 -3.41
N ALA A 49 8.67 -9.71 -4.46
CA ALA A 49 8.60 -10.22 -5.83
C ALA A 49 9.95 -10.76 -6.33
N VAL A 50 11.03 -10.00 -6.10
CA VAL A 50 12.39 -10.40 -6.51
C VAL A 50 12.79 -11.69 -5.82
N LEU A 51 12.56 -11.82 -4.51
CA LEU A 51 12.86 -13.05 -3.79
C LEU A 51 12.04 -14.24 -4.31
N SER A 52 10.74 -14.04 -4.56
CA SER A 52 9.86 -15.07 -5.11
C SER A 52 10.38 -15.65 -6.42
N PHE A 53 10.83 -14.79 -7.34
CA PHE A 53 11.39 -15.24 -8.62
C PHE A 53 12.76 -15.89 -8.50
N GLN A 54 13.50 -15.62 -7.41
CA GLN A 54 14.72 -16.36 -7.06
C GLN A 54 14.41 -17.71 -6.39
N GLY A 55 13.14 -18.08 -6.24
CA GLY A 55 12.73 -19.31 -5.56
C GLY A 55 12.95 -19.26 -4.06
N ARG A 56 13.01 -18.06 -3.47
CA ARG A 56 13.16 -17.85 -2.02
C ARG A 56 11.95 -17.10 -1.50
N SER A 57 11.50 -17.45 -0.30
CA SER A 57 10.48 -16.66 0.38
C SER A 57 11.15 -15.66 1.33
N PRO A 58 10.55 -14.49 1.57
CA PRO A 58 11.08 -13.52 2.53
C PRO A 58 10.99 -13.97 4.00
N ILE A 59 10.19 -15.00 4.32
CA ILE A 59 9.81 -15.33 5.72
C ILE A 59 10.03 -16.80 6.05
N TYR A 60 9.63 -17.70 5.15
CA TYR A 60 9.75 -19.15 5.28
C TYR A 60 11.02 -19.67 4.59
N SER A 61 11.72 -20.58 5.25
CA SER A 61 12.92 -21.21 4.69
C SER A 61 12.62 -22.20 3.55
N TYR A 62 11.42 -22.79 3.58
CA TYR A 62 10.93 -23.72 2.57
C TYR A 62 9.47 -23.43 2.26
N LEU A 63 9.17 -23.17 1.00
CA LEU A 63 7.81 -23.06 0.48
C LEU A 63 7.78 -23.73 -0.89
N ASN A 64 6.63 -24.30 -1.26
CA ASN A 64 6.48 -24.91 -2.58
C ASN A 64 6.70 -23.86 -3.68
N SER A 65 7.45 -24.23 -4.73
CA SER A 65 7.76 -23.37 -5.87
C SER A 65 6.52 -22.76 -6.53
N THR A 66 5.40 -23.49 -6.57
CA THR A 66 4.14 -22.98 -7.12
C THR A 66 3.59 -21.81 -6.28
N ALA A 67 3.64 -21.92 -4.95
CA ALA A 67 3.16 -20.89 -4.04
C ALA A 67 4.05 -19.63 -4.14
N LEU A 68 5.36 -19.81 -4.24
CA LEU A 68 6.32 -18.72 -4.47
C LEU A 68 6.04 -18.00 -5.79
N PHE A 69 5.78 -18.74 -6.86
CA PHE A 69 5.51 -18.12 -8.15
C PHE A 69 4.23 -17.24 -8.11
N ILE A 70 3.17 -17.74 -7.49
CA ILE A 70 1.90 -17.01 -7.33
C ILE A 70 2.11 -15.73 -6.51
N GLN A 71 2.79 -15.82 -5.36
CA GLN A 71 3.12 -14.65 -4.53
C GLN A 71 3.92 -13.61 -5.31
N GLY A 72 4.86 -14.03 -6.15
CA GLY A 72 5.65 -13.14 -7.00
C GLY A 72 4.77 -12.35 -7.97
N VAL A 73 3.84 -13.02 -8.65
CA VAL A 73 2.90 -12.38 -9.59
C VAL A 73 1.98 -11.40 -8.86
N VAL A 74 1.42 -11.78 -7.71
CA VAL A 74 0.57 -10.91 -6.89
C VAL A 74 1.33 -9.65 -6.47
N CYS A 75 2.59 -9.79 -6.03
CA CYS A 75 3.43 -8.65 -5.63
C CYS A 75 3.75 -7.73 -6.81
N VAL A 76 4.00 -8.25 -8.02
CA VAL A 76 4.24 -7.42 -9.22
C VAL A 76 2.99 -6.62 -9.58
N ILE A 77 1.81 -7.26 -9.57
CA ILE A 77 0.54 -6.56 -9.81
C ILE A 77 0.32 -5.47 -8.75
N PHE A 78 0.64 -5.77 -7.49
CA PHE A 78 0.57 -4.79 -6.41
C PHE A 78 1.45 -3.56 -6.69
N VAL A 79 2.70 -3.77 -7.08
CA VAL A 79 3.64 -2.68 -7.40
C VAL A 79 3.12 -1.81 -8.55
N LEU A 80 2.58 -2.42 -9.61
CA LEU A 80 2.01 -1.68 -10.73
C LEU A 80 0.82 -0.82 -10.30
N LEU A 81 -0.09 -1.37 -9.49
CA LEU A 81 -1.24 -0.62 -8.97
C LEU A 81 -0.83 0.47 -7.97
N ALA A 82 0.21 0.23 -7.17
CA ALA A 82 0.76 1.23 -6.26
C ALA A 82 1.41 2.39 -7.03
N LEU A 83 2.10 2.12 -8.15
CA LEU A 83 2.65 3.16 -9.05
C LEU A 83 1.55 4.00 -9.70
N VAL A 84 0.50 3.36 -10.22
CA VAL A 84 -0.66 4.07 -10.78
C VAL A 84 -1.33 4.94 -9.71
N SER A 85 -1.48 4.42 -8.49
CA SER A 85 -2.08 5.16 -7.39
C SER A 85 -1.22 6.35 -6.96
N LEU A 86 0.11 6.20 -6.93
CA LEU A 86 1.05 7.29 -6.66
C LEU A 86 0.96 8.39 -7.72
N TYR A 87 0.87 8.03 -8.99
CA TYR A 87 0.67 8.98 -10.09
C TYR A 87 -0.64 9.75 -9.95
N ILE A 88 -1.77 9.04 -9.75
CA ILE A 88 -3.09 9.66 -9.57
C ILE A 88 -3.10 10.62 -8.38
N PHE A 89 -2.43 10.25 -7.29
CA PHE A 89 -2.30 11.10 -6.11
C PHE A 89 -1.54 12.40 -6.42
N SER A 90 -0.50 12.30 -7.24
CA SER A 90 0.34 13.44 -7.61
C SER A 90 -0.39 14.43 -8.53
N VAL A 91 -1.26 13.93 -9.43
CA VAL A 91 -2.05 14.77 -10.34
C VAL A 91 -3.32 15.32 -9.67
N GLY A 92 -3.88 14.62 -8.69
CA GLY A 92 -4.99 15.12 -7.87
C GLY A 92 -6.36 15.18 -8.59
N ILE A 93 -6.56 14.38 -9.64
CA ILE A 93 -7.83 14.36 -10.40
C ILE A 93 -8.90 13.60 -9.59
N PRO A 94 -10.06 14.21 -9.29
CA PRO A 94 -11.07 13.64 -8.39
C PRO A 94 -11.75 12.37 -8.93
N GLU A 95 -11.96 12.23 -10.25
CA GLU A 95 -12.54 11.01 -10.81
C GLU A 95 -11.55 9.83 -10.78
N ALA A 96 -10.28 10.10 -11.08
CA ALA A 96 -9.23 9.09 -11.00
C ALA A 96 -9.01 8.63 -9.55
N LEU A 97 -9.18 9.53 -8.57
CA LEU A 97 -9.05 9.21 -7.15
C LEU A 97 -10.11 8.20 -6.68
N LYS A 98 -11.35 8.28 -7.19
CA LYS A 98 -12.40 7.29 -6.90
C LYS A 98 -12.01 5.90 -7.40
N ILE A 99 -11.41 5.80 -8.57
CA ILE A 99 -10.97 4.51 -9.14
C ILE A 99 -9.77 3.99 -8.34
N SER A 100 -8.78 4.85 -8.08
CA SER A 100 -7.58 4.49 -7.35
C SER A 100 -7.89 3.90 -5.98
N HIS A 101 -8.77 4.52 -5.17
CA HIS A 101 -9.07 3.96 -3.85
C HIS A 101 -9.71 2.56 -3.91
N ARG A 102 -10.60 2.29 -4.88
CA ARG A 102 -11.22 0.96 -5.05
C ARG A 102 -10.17 -0.06 -5.42
N MET A 103 -9.28 0.29 -6.35
CA MET A 103 -8.17 -0.57 -6.76
C MET A 103 -7.23 -0.87 -5.58
N THR A 104 -6.90 0.14 -4.77
CA THR A 104 -6.09 -0.03 -3.56
C THR A 104 -6.71 -0.99 -2.55
N TRP A 105 -8.02 -0.87 -2.28
CA TRP A 105 -8.70 -1.80 -1.38
C TRP A 105 -8.71 -3.22 -1.92
N THR A 106 -9.06 -3.40 -3.19
CA THR A 106 -9.10 -4.72 -3.83
C THR A 106 -7.73 -5.39 -3.76
N ILE A 107 -6.65 -4.68 -4.10
CA ILE A 107 -5.31 -5.29 -4.12
C ILE A 107 -4.78 -5.60 -2.72
N VAL A 108 -5.10 -4.77 -1.72
CA VAL A 108 -4.75 -5.04 -0.32
C VAL A 108 -5.45 -6.33 0.17
N ILE A 109 -6.73 -6.50 -0.14
CA ILE A 109 -7.48 -7.71 0.22
C ILE A 109 -6.88 -8.95 -0.46
N VAL A 110 -6.62 -8.86 -1.77
CA VAL A 110 -6.01 -9.97 -2.54
C VAL A 110 -4.64 -10.35 -1.97
N PHE A 111 -3.79 -9.37 -1.66
CA PHE A 111 -2.47 -9.59 -1.09
C PHE A 111 -2.53 -10.26 0.29
N LEU A 112 -3.43 -9.81 1.17
CA LEU A 112 -3.61 -10.39 2.50
C LEU A 112 -4.11 -11.83 2.44
N ILE A 113 -5.01 -12.14 1.50
CA ILE A 113 -5.48 -13.51 1.25
C ILE A 113 -4.35 -14.39 0.74
N ASP A 114 -3.59 -13.93 -0.27
CA ASP A 114 -2.46 -14.67 -0.83
C ASP A 114 -1.41 -14.99 0.24
N TYR A 115 -1.04 -14.00 1.04
CA TYR A 115 -0.13 -14.20 2.16
C TYR A 115 -0.69 -15.19 3.20
N PHE A 116 -1.97 -15.09 3.55
CA PHE A 116 -2.61 -16.01 4.49
C PHE A 116 -2.60 -17.45 3.97
N VAL A 117 -2.88 -17.66 2.68
CA VAL A 117 -2.79 -18.98 2.04
C VAL A 117 -1.36 -19.51 2.12
N ASN A 118 -0.35 -18.68 1.85
CA ASN A 118 1.06 -19.10 1.94
C ASN A 118 1.46 -19.51 3.37
N MET A 119 0.95 -18.81 4.39
CA MET A 119 1.12 -19.20 5.79
C MET A 119 0.47 -20.57 6.09
N VAL A 120 -0.75 -20.81 5.62
CA VAL A 120 -1.45 -22.09 5.83
C VAL A 120 -0.75 -23.23 5.09
N VAL A 121 -0.31 -23.00 3.85
CA VAL A 121 0.43 -23.99 3.05
C VAL A 121 1.71 -24.41 3.78
N PHE A 122 2.47 -23.46 4.32
CA PHE A 122 3.64 -23.75 5.14
C PHE A 122 3.29 -24.57 6.39
N GLY A 123 2.17 -24.24 7.04
CA GLY A 123 1.67 -24.96 8.22
C GLY A 123 1.30 -26.42 7.94
N VAL A 124 0.73 -26.73 6.77
CA VAL A 124 0.34 -28.10 6.41
C VAL A 124 1.53 -28.93 5.94
N GLN A 125 2.58 -28.30 5.38
CA GLN A 125 3.73 -28.98 4.77
C GLN A 125 4.85 -29.38 5.76
N LYS A 126 4.53 -29.64 7.04
CA LYS A 126 5.52 -30.01 8.08
C LYS A 126 6.42 -31.18 7.67
N ASN A 127 5.84 -32.24 7.09
CA ASN A 127 6.60 -33.44 6.69
C ASN A 127 7.59 -33.15 5.56
N GLN A 128 7.21 -32.32 4.58
CA GLN A 128 8.08 -31.92 3.47
C GLN A 128 9.19 -30.97 3.94
N PHE A 129 8.85 -30.05 4.86
CA PHE A 129 9.83 -29.17 5.52
C PHE A 129 10.90 -29.98 6.25
N ASN A 130 10.51 -30.98 7.03
CA ASN A 130 11.46 -31.82 7.77
C ASN A 130 12.42 -32.56 6.84
N GLY A 131 11.91 -33.12 5.73
CA GLY A 131 12.75 -33.76 4.71
C GLY A 131 13.76 -32.80 4.08
N TRP A 132 13.32 -31.59 3.73
CA TRP A 132 14.19 -30.54 3.21
C TRP A 132 15.25 -30.08 4.23
N CYS A 133 14.85 -29.86 5.48
CA CYS A 133 15.72 -29.40 6.55
C CYS A 133 16.87 -30.39 6.80
N ILE A 134 16.56 -31.68 6.90
CA ILE A 134 17.57 -32.74 7.07
C ILE A 134 18.49 -32.81 5.86
N SER A 135 17.95 -32.77 4.63
CA SER A 135 18.75 -32.83 3.40
C SER A 135 19.72 -31.64 3.30
N LYS A 136 19.27 -30.43 3.63
CA LYS A 136 20.10 -29.22 3.59
C LYS A 136 21.16 -29.21 4.69
N ALA A 137 20.82 -29.66 5.90
CA ALA A 137 21.77 -29.81 6.99
C ALA A 137 22.86 -30.83 6.68
N ARG A 138 22.50 -31.96 6.06
CA ARG A 138 23.46 -32.98 5.58
C ARG A 138 24.40 -32.41 4.53
N LYS A 139 23.87 -31.75 3.49
CA LYS A 139 24.70 -31.15 2.46
C LYS A 139 25.72 -30.14 3.03
N SER A 140 25.30 -29.32 3.99
CA SER A 140 26.19 -28.37 4.67
C SER A 140 27.26 -29.07 5.53
N ALA A 141 26.93 -30.19 6.16
CA ALA A 141 27.87 -30.98 6.93
C ALA A 141 28.88 -31.70 6.03
N ASP A 142 28.42 -32.29 4.93
CA ASP A 142 29.26 -32.97 3.94
C ASP A 142 30.28 -32.02 3.29
N GLU A 143 29.87 -30.79 2.98
CA GLU A 143 30.78 -29.74 2.48
C GLU A 143 31.86 -29.38 3.52
N SER A 144 31.50 -29.40 4.82
CA SER A 144 32.40 -29.03 5.93
C SER A 144 33.35 -30.16 6.37
N LEU A 145 33.03 -31.41 6.05
CA LEU A 145 33.77 -32.62 6.45
C LEU A 145 34.66 -33.20 5.34
N SER A 146 34.94 -32.43 4.29
CA SER A 146 35.96 -32.79 3.29
C SER A 146 37.37 -32.64 3.87
N ILE A 147 37.76 -33.61 4.71
CA ILE A 147 39.12 -33.70 5.25
C ILE A 147 40.00 -34.18 4.10
N VAL A 148 40.86 -33.30 3.58
CA VAL A 148 41.93 -33.67 2.66
C VAL A 148 42.92 -34.54 3.44
N GLN A 149 42.91 -35.84 3.16
CA GLN A 149 43.89 -36.75 3.73
C GLN A 149 45.27 -36.46 3.12
N ALA A 150 46.34 -36.60 3.91
CA ALA A 150 47.73 -36.31 3.52
C ALA A 150 48.23 -37.06 2.26
N ASP A 151 47.46 -38.03 1.76
CA ASP A 151 47.74 -38.85 0.58
C ASP A 151 46.96 -38.42 -0.69
N GLY A 152 46.30 -37.27 -0.68
CA GLY A 152 45.57 -36.73 -1.84
C GLY A 152 44.27 -37.47 -2.19
N SER A 153 43.85 -38.45 -1.40
CA SER A 153 42.56 -39.12 -1.53
C SER A 153 41.50 -38.45 -0.65
N ASN A 154 40.35 -38.14 -1.24
CA ASN A 154 39.22 -37.54 -0.53
C ASN A 154 38.50 -38.61 0.29
N LEU A 155 38.70 -38.65 1.60
CA LEU A 155 37.96 -39.55 2.47
C LEU A 155 36.63 -38.88 2.87
N GLN A 156 35.56 -39.22 2.17
CA GLN A 156 34.21 -38.84 2.59
C GLN A 156 33.85 -39.67 3.82
N VAL A 157 33.87 -39.04 5.00
CA VAL A 157 33.37 -39.67 6.22
C VAL A 157 31.86 -39.79 6.09
N LEU A 158 31.38 -41.00 5.76
CA LEU A 158 29.96 -41.31 5.62
C LEU A 158 29.29 -41.31 7.00
N TYR A 159 28.92 -40.13 7.49
CA TYR A 159 28.15 -39.99 8.71
C TYR A 159 26.66 -40.23 8.42
N SER A 160 26.14 -41.41 8.78
CA SER A 160 24.70 -41.69 8.76
C SER A 160 24.15 -41.60 10.18
N PRO A 161 23.54 -40.47 10.60
CA PRO A 161 22.78 -40.42 11.83
C PRO A 161 21.43 -41.09 11.54
N THR A 162 21.41 -42.41 11.55
CA THR A 162 20.21 -43.22 11.36
C THR A 162 19.66 -43.61 12.73
N VAL A 163 19.15 -42.62 13.47
CA VAL A 163 18.17 -42.89 14.53
C VAL A 163 16.84 -42.34 14.04
N SER A 164 15.99 -43.23 13.55
CA SER A 164 14.65 -42.86 13.09
C SER A 164 13.88 -42.26 14.27
N GLY A 165 13.51 -40.98 14.18
CA GLY A 165 12.82 -40.25 15.25
C GLY A 165 13.68 -39.34 16.14
N SER A 166 15.01 -39.28 15.96
CA SER A 166 15.82 -38.27 16.65
C SER A 166 15.73 -36.93 15.90
N ASP A 167 15.25 -35.87 16.56
CA ASP A 167 15.30 -34.50 16.05
C ASP A 167 16.74 -33.92 16.16
N LEU A 168 17.72 -34.65 15.63
CA LEU A 168 19.16 -34.36 15.78
C LEU A 168 19.52 -32.96 15.26
N TYR A 169 18.74 -32.45 14.30
CA TYR A 169 18.90 -31.14 13.67
C TYR A 169 17.90 -30.08 14.16
N ASN A 170 17.07 -30.39 15.19
CA ASN A 170 16.02 -29.50 15.71
C ASN A 170 15.10 -28.91 14.62
N CYS A 171 14.82 -29.66 13.55
CA CYS A 171 14.02 -29.22 12.42
C CYS A 171 12.57 -28.95 12.84
N THR A 172 12.05 -29.70 13.81
CA THR A 172 10.70 -29.48 14.32
C THR A 172 10.59 -28.15 15.04
N ARG A 173 11.59 -27.83 15.88
CA ARG A 173 11.64 -26.55 16.61
C ARG A 173 11.83 -25.37 15.66
N LEU A 174 12.64 -25.53 14.61
CA LEU A 174 12.81 -24.52 13.58
C LEU A 174 11.49 -24.23 12.85
N TRP A 175 10.79 -25.28 12.40
CA TRP A 175 9.48 -25.14 11.76
C TRP A 175 8.47 -24.41 12.65
N GLU A 176 8.39 -24.77 13.94
CA GLU A 176 7.48 -24.10 14.88
C GLU A 176 7.80 -22.61 15.06
N ASN A 177 9.09 -22.27 15.12
CA ASN A 177 9.52 -20.89 15.24
C ASN A 177 9.22 -20.08 13.98
N GLU A 178 9.47 -20.65 12.79
CA GLU A 178 9.15 -20.01 11.51
C GLU A 178 7.63 -19.81 11.34
N LEU A 179 6.81 -20.79 11.73
CA LEU A 179 5.36 -20.66 11.70
C LEU A 179 4.88 -19.52 12.62
N LYS A 180 5.35 -19.50 13.88
CA LYS A 180 4.99 -18.46 14.85
C LYS A 180 5.43 -17.08 14.38
N PHE A 181 6.63 -16.97 13.81
CA PHE A 181 7.13 -15.74 13.22
C PHE A 181 6.26 -15.29 12.03
N GLY A 182 5.91 -16.22 11.12
CA GLY A 182 5.03 -15.94 9.99
C GLY A 182 3.65 -15.40 10.40
N VAL A 183 3.08 -15.93 11.49
CA VAL A 183 1.82 -15.44 12.07
C VAL A 183 1.98 -14.03 12.64
N VAL A 184 3.05 -13.75 13.39
CA VAL A 184 3.30 -12.40 13.92
C VAL A 184 3.48 -11.39 12.79
N VAL A 185 4.24 -11.75 11.75
CA VAL A 185 4.43 -10.90 10.57
C VAL A 185 3.10 -10.68 9.84
N PHE A 186 2.25 -11.71 9.73
CA PHE A 186 0.91 -11.55 9.15
C PHE A 186 0.10 -10.48 9.87
N VAL A 187 0.05 -10.52 11.20
CA VAL A 187 -0.71 -9.56 12.00
C VAL A 187 -0.17 -8.14 11.81
N ILE A 188 1.15 -7.97 11.79
CA ILE A 188 1.79 -6.68 11.54
C ILE A 188 1.44 -6.16 10.14
N LEU A 189 1.59 -7.00 9.11
CA LEU A 189 1.24 -6.63 7.72
C LEU A 189 -0.24 -6.31 7.58
N PHE A 190 -1.12 -7.08 8.23
CA PHE A 190 -2.56 -6.83 8.22
C PHE A 190 -2.88 -5.44 8.76
N VAL A 191 -2.42 -5.11 9.98
CA VAL A 191 -2.66 -3.80 10.59
C VAL A 191 -2.06 -2.69 9.72
N PHE A 192 -0.82 -2.87 9.26
CA PHE A 192 -0.11 -1.86 8.48
C PHE A 192 -0.78 -1.58 7.12
N TYR A 193 -1.10 -2.62 6.35
CA TYR A 193 -1.71 -2.46 5.02
C TYR A 193 -3.14 -1.93 5.12
N VAL A 194 -3.94 -2.43 6.08
CA VAL A 194 -5.31 -1.94 6.29
C VAL A 194 -5.30 -0.49 6.77
N HIS A 195 -4.39 -0.13 7.69
CA HIS A 195 -4.23 1.25 8.16
C HIS A 195 -3.94 2.20 7.00
N ILE A 196 -2.98 1.84 6.13
CA ILE A 196 -2.68 2.65 4.95
C ILE A 196 -3.88 2.71 4.01
N ALA A 197 -4.59 1.61 3.75
CA ALA A 197 -5.79 1.61 2.89
C ALA A 197 -6.89 2.55 3.43
N PHE A 198 -7.11 2.58 4.75
CA PHE A 198 -8.00 3.55 5.39
C PHE A 198 -7.51 4.99 5.21
N CYS A 199 -6.21 5.22 5.18
CA CYS A 199 -5.67 6.54 4.88
C CYS A 199 -5.94 6.99 3.45
N PHE A 200 -5.82 6.10 2.47
CA PHE A 200 -6.24 6.38 1.09
C PHE A 200 -7.73 6.70 1.00
N TRP A 201 -8.56 5.95 1.75
CA TRP A 201 -10.00 6.21 1.80
C TRP A 201 -10.30 7.61 2.32
N ASN A 202 -9.78 7.97 3.51
CA ASN A 202 -10.07 9.26 4.14
C ASN A 202 -9.62 10.44 3.27
N PHE A 203 -8.43 10.37 2.67
CA PHE A 203 -7.96 11.41 1.76
C PHE A 203 -8.88 11.57 0.54
N THR A 204 -9.34 10.44 -0.02
CA THR A 204 -10.27 10.45 -1.15
C THR A 204 -11.58 11.12 -0.76
N GLN A 205 -12.12 10.81 0.41
CA GLN A 205 -13.37 11.42 0.89
C GLN A 205 -13.22 12.93 1.13
N GLU A 206 -12.14 13.37 1.75
CA GLU A 206 -11.88 14.80 1.99
C GLU A 206 -11.87 15.60 0.68
N LYS A 207 -11.17 15.10 -0.35
CA LYS A 207 -11.12 15.75 -1.68
C LYS A 207 -12.46 15.76 -2.40
N LEU A 208 -13.26 14.70 -2.24
CA LEU A 208 -14.59 14.62 -2.83
C LEU A 208 -15.58 15.58 -2.14
N LEU A 209 -15.51 15.71 -0.82
CA LEU A 209 -16.34 16.64 -0.04
C LEU A 209 -16.05 18.10 -0.42
N ILE A 210 -14.78 18.49 -0.46
CA ILE A 210 -14.38 19.85 -0.87
C ILE A 210 -14.89 20.17 -2.28
N ARG A 211 -14.86 19.21 -3.21
CA ARG A 211 -15.41 19.40 -4.56
C ARG A 211 -16.94 19.54 -4.54
N ALA A 212 -17.63 18.73 -3.75
CA ALA A 212 -19.08 18.80 -3.63
C ALA A 212 -19.53 20.16 -3.06
N GLU A 213 -18.81 20.69 -2.07
CA GLU A 213 -19.03 22.02 -1.51
C GLU A 213 -18.75 23.13 -2.53
N MET A 214 -17.65 23.05 -3.28
CA MET A 214 -17.37 24.00 -4.37
C MET A 214 -18.47 24.00 -5.43
N MET A 215 -18.96 22.82 -5.86
CA MET A 215 -20.07 22.73 -6.81
C MET A 215 -21.37 23.30 -6.24
N ARG A 216 -21.66 23.05 -4.96
CA ARG A 216 -22.83 23.63 -4.28
C ARG A 216 -22.73 25.15 -4.18
N TYR A 217 -21.56 25.70 -3.89
CA TYR A 217 -21.32 27.14 -3.89
C TYR A 217 -21.55 27.74 -5.29
N HIS A 218 -20.99 27.11 -6.34
CA HIS A 218 -21.21 27.54 -7.72
C HIS A 218 -22.69 27.54 -8.12
N PHE A 219 -23.47 26.53 -7.72
CA PHE A 219 -24.89 26.43 -8.09
C PHE A 219 -25.81 27.31 -7.25
N SER A 220 -25.45 27.58 -5.99
CA SER A 220 -26.23 28.40 -5.06
C SER A 220 -25.98 29.90 -5.17
N ASN A 221 -24.92 30.32 -5.88
CA ASN A 221 -24.56 31.72 -6.02
C ASN A 221 -25.08 32.31 -7.35
N PRO A 222 -26.17 33.11 -7.33
CA PRO A 222 -26.78 33.65 -8.55
C PRO A 222 -25.84 34.58 -9.33
N TYR A 223 -24.82 35.15 -8.70
CA TYR A 223 -23.84 36.04 -9.33
C TYR A 223 -22.84 35.33 -10.25
N VAL A 224 -22.58 34.02 -10.02
CA VAL A 224 -21.66 33.23 -10.85
C VAL A 224 -22.34 32.70 -12.11
N ASN A 225 -23.67 32.51 -12.09
CA ASN A 225 -24.44 32.12 -13.28
C ASN A 225 -24.72 33.29 -14.24
N THR A 226 -24.57 34.54 -13.82
CA THR A 226 -24.82 35.72 -14.67
C THR A 226 -23.71 36.04 -15.67
N THR A 227 -22.53 35.41 -15.61
CA THR A 227 -21.45 35.67 -16.56
C THR A 227 -21.63 34.95 -17.91
N ILE A 228 -22.69 34.17 -18.09
CA ILE A 228 -23.06 33.55 -19.38
C ILE A 228 -24.26 34.29 -20.04
N ASN A 229 -24.44 35.59 -19.77
CA ASN A 229 -25.34 36.41 -20.58
C ASN A 229 -24.66 37.72 -20.97
N PRO A 230 -24.11 37.84 -22.20
CA PRO A 230 -23.42 39.06 -22.64
C PRO A 230 -24.37 40.25 -22.89
N MET A 231 -25.67 40.15 -22.58
CA MET A 231 -26.68 41.11 -23.02
C MET A 231 -27.02 42.24 -22.03
N HIS A 232 -26.25 42.48 -20.96
CA HIS A 232 -26.62 43.53 -19.98
C HIS A 232 -25.55 44.57 -19.65
N MET A 233 -24.47 44.68 -20.43
CA MET A 233 -23.41 45.69 -20.23
C MET A 233 -23.52 46.96 -21.11
N MET A 234 -24.69 47.26 -21.70
CA MET A 234 -24.85 48.46 -22.57
C MET A 234 -25.90 49.49 -22.13
N SER A 235 -26.35 49.53 -20.87
CA SER A 235 -27.38 50.51 -20.45
C SER A 235 -26.90 51.70 -19.62
N ASN A 236 -25.62 52.07 -19.66
CA ASN A 236 -25.13 53.23 -18.89
C ASN A 236 -24.25 54.24 -19.64
N MET A 237 -24.54 54.49 -20.93
CA MET A 237 -24.02 55.69 -21.59
C MET A 237 -24.97 56.88 -21.37
N LYS A 238 -24.49 57.85 -20.57
CA LYS A 238 -25.10 59.15 -20.31
C LYS A 238 -25.11 59.99 -21.61
N PRO A 239 -26.20 60.67 -21.98
CA PRO A 239 -26.25 61.44 -23.22
C PRO A 239 -25.36 62.69 -23.14
N SER A 240 -24.50 62.85 -24.15
CA SER A 240 -23.67 64.04 -24.35
C SER A 240 -24.55 65.20 -24.82
N LYS A 241 -24.39 66.36 -24.18
CA LYS A 241 -25.17 67.57 -24.46
C LYS A 241 -24.75 68.18 -25.81
N ASN A 242 -25.77 68.43 -26.62
CA ASN A 242 -25.76 69.19 -27.86
C ASN A 242 -25.18 70.60 -27.67
N LYS A 243 -24.30 71.03 -28.58
CA LYS A 243 -23.98 72.45 -28.82
C LYS A 243 -23.86 72.67 -30.33
N THR A 244 -24.93 73.21 -30.91
CA THR A 244 -24.88 74.04 -32.11
C THR A 244 -24.04 75.29 -31.83
N PRO A 245 -23.34 75.82 -32.85
CA PRO A 245 -23.55 77.23 -33.15
C PRO A 245 -23.66 77.53 -34.65
N LEU A 246 -24.21 78.72 -34.88
CA LEU A 246 -24.48 79.44 -36.14
C LEU A 246 -23.38 79.34 -37.20
#